data_AF-A0A967HND4-F1
#
_entry.id   AF-A0A967HND4-F1
#
_cell.length_a   1.000
_cell.length_b   1.000
_cell.length_c   1.000
_cell.angle_alpha   90.00
_cell.angle_beta   90.00
_cell.angle_gamma   90.00
#
_symmetry.space_group_name_H-M   'P 1'
#
loop_
_entity.id
_entity.type
_entity.pdbx_description
1 polymer ?
#
loop_
_entity_poly.entity_id
_entity_poly.type
_entity_poly.pdbx_seq_one_letter_code
_entity_poly.pdbx_strand_id
1 'polypeptide(L)'
;EEGIAADVFVPENAPAQKKLRIREFGARLHTVDGIYDEAAAAARTFADEHDAYYLHAFVDPRVVAGQGTVGLEIAGALPGVREVLVPVGGGGLIAGTGRALRETLDPPPRILGV
;
A
#
# COMPACT_ATOMS: atom_id res chain seq x y z
N GLU A 1 2.82 10.72 13.27
CA GLU A 1 1.75 10.73 14.29
C GLU A 1 2.10 9.82 15.46
N GLU A 2 2.42 8.55 15.22
CA GLU A 2 2.77 7.57 16.28
C GLU A 2 4.14 7.75 16.97
N GLY A 3 4.92 8.79 16.65
CA GLY A 3 6.26 9.00 17.21
C GLY A 3 7.33 7.95 16.82
N ILE A 4 7.01 7.05 15.88
CA ILE A 4 7.91 6.01 15.38
C ILE A 4 8.79 6.59 14.27
N ALA A 5 10.10 6.36 14.35
CA ALA A 5 11.03 6.73 13.28
C ALA A 5 10.76 5.87 12.02
N ALA A 6 10.69 6.51 10.86
CA ALA A 6 10.42 5.85 9.59
C ALA A 6 11.52 6.16 8.56
N ASP A 7 12.15 5.11 8.03
CA ASP A 7 13.04 5.16 6.88
C ASP A 7 12.27 4.73 5.63
N VAL A 8 12.26 5.58 4.61
CA VAL A 8 11.49 5.35 3.38
C VAL A 8 12.43 5.35 2.20
N PHE A 9 12.48 4.22 1.50
CA PHE A 9 13.31 4.02 0.32
C PHE A 9 12.46 4.18 -0.94
N VAL A 10 12.93 4.99 -1.88
CA VAL A 10 12.26 5.19 -3.17
C VAL A 10 13.27 5.18 -4.32
N PRO A 11 12.84 4.84 -5.54
CA PRO A 11 13.67 5.01 -6.73
C PRO A 11 14.09 6.48 -6.91
N GLU A 12 15.29 6.74 -7.43
CA GLU A 12 15.77 8.10 -7.67
C GLU A 12 14.84 8.88 -8.59
N ASN A 13 14.29 8.20 -9.61
CA ASN A 13 13.33 8.74 -10.57
C ASN A 13 11.91 8.91 -10.02
N ALA A 14 11.65 8.61 -8.74
CA ALA A 14 10.35 8.81 -8.12
C ALA A 14 9.91 10.29 -8.25
N PRO A 15 8.62 10.57 -8.52
CA PRO A 15 8.12 11.93 -8.69
C PRO A 15 8.53 12.86 -7.54
N ALA A 16 9.05 14.04 -7.87
CA ALA A 16 9.58 15.00 -6.89
C ALA A 16 8.58 15.36 -5.80
N GLN A 17 7.30 15.49 -6.16
CA GLN A 17 6.21 15.77 -5.22
C GLN A 17 6.03 14.65 -4.17
N LYS A 18 6.21 13.37 -4.54
CA LYS A 18 6.16 12.25 -3.58
C LYS A 18 7.33 12.32 -2.61
N LYS A 19 8.54 12.58 -3.12
CA LYS A 19 9.76 12.75 -2.29
C LYS A 19 9.62 13.91 -1.30
N LEU A 20 9.06 15.03 -1.75
CA LEU A 20 8.79 16.19 -0.89
C LEU A 20 7.80 15.82 0.23
N ARG A 21 6.65 15.22 -0.11
CA ARG A 21 5.64 14.81 0.88
C ARG A 21 6.19 13.85 1.93
N ILE A 22 6.99 12.87 1.53
CA ILE A 22 7.61 11.92 2.48
C ILE A 22 8.46 12.67 3.52
N ARG A 23 9.25 13.65 3.09
CA ARG A 23 10.05 14.47 4.01
C ARG A 23 9.19 15.37 4.90
N GLU A 24 8.11 15.95 4.36
CA GLU A 24 7.16 16.76 5.14
C GLU A 24 6.48 15.94 6.25
N PHE A 25 6.26 14.64 6.05
CA PHE A 25 5.77 13.74 7.08
C PHE A 25 6.82 13.34 8.14
N GLY A 26 8.05 13.85 8.04
CA GLY A 26 9.13 13.62 9.00
C GLY A 26 9.88 12.29 8.81
N ALA A 27 9.66 11.58 7.71
CA ALA A 27 10.39 10.36 7.40
C ALA A 27 11.80 10.65 6.85
N ARG A 28 12.75 9.77 7.18
CA ARG A 28 14.09 9.76 6.58
C ARG A 28 13.98 9.17 5.18
N LEU A 29 14.13 10.02 4.16
CA LEU A 29 14.02 9.61 2.76
C LEU A 29 15.39 9.15 2.22
N HIS A 30 15.44 7.92 1.72
CA HIS A 30 16.56 7.33 1.01
C HIS A 30 16.22 7.17 -0.47
N THR A 31 17.04 7.70 -1.37
CA THR A 31 16.89 7.49 -2.82
C THR A 31 17.83 6.41 -3.29
N VAL A 32 17.33 5.47 -4.10
CA VAL A 32 18.06 4.32 -4.61
C VAL A 32 18.03 4.34 -6.13
N ASP A 33 19.17 4.08 -6.76
CA ASP A 33 19.26 3.96 -8.22
C ASP A 33 18.44 2.76 -8.70
N GLY A 34 17.80 2.89 -9.86
CA GLY A 34 16.97 1.83 -10.45
C GLY A 34 15.47 2.08 -10.31
N ILE A 35 14.72 1.02 -10.04
CA ILE A 35 13.26 1.00 -9.96
C ILE A 35 12.83 0.52 -8.56
N TYR A 36 11.53 0.19 -8.44
CA TYR A 36 10.93 -0.20 -7.17
C TYR A 36 11.65 -1.40 -6.51
N ASP A 37 12.05 -2.39 -7.30
CA ASP A 37 12.65 -3.62 -6.78
C ASP A 37 14.00 -3.35 -6.09
N GLU A 38 14.85 -2.50 -6.64
CA GLU A 38 16.11 -2.09 -6.00
C GLU A 38 15.86 -1.29 -4.72
N ALA A 39 14.89 -0.37 -4.72
CA ALA A 39 14.52 0.37 -3.53
C ALA A 39 13.96 -0.54 -2.43
N ALA A 40 13.16 -1.54 -2.78
CA ALA A 40 12.62 -2.53 -1.85
C ALA A 40 13.71 -3.45 -1.30
N ALA A 41 14.66 -3.88 -2.14
CA ALA A 41 15.82 -4.67 -1.71
C ALA A 41 16.70 -3.88 -0.73
N ALA A 42 17.00 -2.61 -1.04
CA ALA A 42 17.76 -1.74 -0.13
C ALA A 42 17.05 -1.52 1.21
N ALA A 43 15.73 -1.32 1.20
CA ALA A 43 14.93 -1.22 2.42
C ALA A 43 14.97 -2.51 3.26
N ARG A 44 14.92 -3.67 2.61
CA ARG A 44 15.01 -4.97 3.28
C ARG A 44 16.36 -5.17 3.95
N THR A 45 17.45 -4.89 3.23
CA THR A 45 18.82 -4.96 3.76
C THR A 45 19.02 -3.99 4.92
N PHE A 46 18.58 -2.73 4.77
CA PHE A 46 18.67 -1.74 5.84
C PHE A 46 17.94 -2.21 7.10
N ALA A 47 16.74 -2.76 6.93
CA ALA A 47 15.96 -3.29 8.05
C ALA A 47 16.67 -4.45 8.76
N ASP A 48 17.32 -5.34 8.02
CA ASP A 48 18.10 -6.45 8.60
C ASP A 48 19.36 -5.95 9.34
N GLU A 49 20.05 -4.94 8.80
CA GLU A 49 21.26 -4.37 9.40
C GLU A 49 20.99 -3.53 10.66
N HIS A 50 19.81 -2.90 10.75
CA HIS A 50 19.47 -1.97 11.81
C HIS A 50 18.43 -2.53 12.80
N ASP A 51 18.10 -3.82 12.70
CA ASP A 51 17.05 -4.49 13.50
C ASP A 51 15.71 -3.73 13.45
N ALA A 52 15.35 -3.24 12.27
CA ALA A 52 14.12 -2.49 12.04
C ALA A 52 13.01 -3.39 11.47
N TYR A 53 11.76 -3.03 11.73
CA TYR A 53 10.62 -3.71 11.12
C TYR A 53 10.53 -3.35 9.62
N TYR A 54 10.66 -4.35 8.75
CA TYR A 54 10.42 -4.16 7.32
C TYR A 54 8.92 -4.18 7.01
N LEU A 55 8.36 -3.01 6.73
CA LEU A 55 6.97 -2.87 6.28
C LEU A 55 6.89 -2.94 4.76
N HIS A 56 6.46 -4.09 4.23
CA HIS A 56 6.27 -4.24 2.79
C HIS A 56 5.08 -3.41 2.30
N ALA A 57 5.27 -2.62 1.24
CA ALA A 57 4.27 -1.69 0.71
C ALA A 57 2.93 -2.29 0.23
N PHE A 58 2.81 -3.61 0.08
CA PHE A 58 1.59 -4.24 -0.45
C PHE A 58 1.38 -5.72 -0.10
N VAL A 59 2.43 -6.49 0.25
CA VAL A 59 2.29 -7.93 0.62
C VAL A 59 2.14 -8.14 2.13
N ASP A 60 2.41 -7.13 2.96
CA ASP A 60 2.22 -7.25 4.41
C ASP A 60 0.73 -7.48 4.74
N PRO A 61 0.37 -8.54 5.49
CA PRO A 61 -1.03 -8.84 5.80
C PRO A 61 -1.78 -7.69 6.48
N ARG A 62 -1.10 -6.86 7.29
CA ARG A 62 -1.71 -5.69 7.93
C ARG A 62 -1.96 -4.57 6.93
N VAL A 63 -1.06 -4.39 5.96
CA VAL A 63 -1.26 -3.43 4.87
C VAL A 63 -2.45 -3.84 4.02
N VAL A 64 -2.56 -5.12 3.64
CA VAL A 64 -3.69 -5.65 2.87
C VAL A 64 -5.01 -5.51 3.63
N ALA A 65 -5.03 -5.87 4.92
CA ALA A 65 -6.22 -5.70 5.75
C ALA A 65 -6.64 -4.23 5.85
N GLY A 66 -5.67 -3.32 6.02
CA GLY A 66 -5.90 -1.89 6.02
C GLY A 66 -6.50 -1.39 4.71
N GLN A 67 -6.05 -1.89 3.55
CA GLN A 67 -6.67 -1.53 2.27
C GLN A 67 -8.13 -2.01 2.16
N GLY A 68 -8.49 -3.08 2.86
CA GLY A 68 -9.85 -3.60 2.91
C GLY A 68 -10.89 -2.64 3.47
N THR A 69 -10.49 -1.63 4.24
CA THR A 69 -11.43 -0.63 4.78
C THR A 69 -12.13 0.15 3.67
N VAL A 70 -11.46 0.38 2.53
CA VAL A 70 -12.08 0.97 1.34
C VAL A 70 -13.26 0.12 0.86
N GLY A 71 -13.13 -1.21 0.89
CA GLY A 71 -14.21 -2.13 0.53
C GLY A 71 -15.39 -2.07 1.50
N LEU A 72 -15.12 -1.93 2.80
CA LEU A 72 -16.16 -1.76 3.83
C LEU A 72 -16.94 -0.44 3.64
N GLU A 73 -16.23 0.64 3.33
CA GLU A 73 -16.84 1.94 3.04
C GLU A 73 -17.71 1.89 1.78
N ILE A 74 -17.24 1.23 0.70
CA ILE A 74 -18.03 1.03 -0.52
C ILE A 74 -19.29 0.21 -0.22
N ALA A 75 -19.18 -0.89 0.54
CA ALA A 75 -20.33 -1.73 0.89
C ALA A 75 -21.39 -0.96 1.69
N GLY A 76 -20.95 -0.10 2.62
CA GLY A 76 -21.85 0.74 3.41
C GLY A 76 -22.52 1.84 2.57
N ALA A 77 -21.79 2.47 1.66
CA ALA A 77 -22.31 3.57 0.84
C ALA A 77 -23.13 3.09 -0.37
N LEU A 78 -22.78 1.95 -0.96
CA LEU A 78 -23.34 1.41 -2.19
C LEU A 78 -23.62 -0.11 -2.05
N PRO A 79 -24.62 -0.51 -1.24
CA PRO A 79 -24.89 -1.93 -0.98
C PRO A 79 -25.32 -2.72 -2.23
N GLY A 80 -25.77 -2.04 -3.30
CA GLY A 80 -26.14 -2.64 -4.58
C GLY A 80 -25.07 -2.53 -5.67
N VAL A 81 -23.81 -2.23 -5.32
CA VAL A 81 -22.73 -2.11 -6.31
C VAL A 81 -22.57 -3.42 -7.08
N ARG A 82 -22.46 -3.33 -8.41
CA ARG A 82 -22.36 -4.51 -9.30
C ARG A 82 -20.95 -4.74 -9.81
N GLU A 83 -20.19 -3.68 -10.02
CA GLU A 83 -18.82 -3.73 -10.54
C GLU A 83 -17.95 -2.70 -9.85
N VAL A 84 -16.72 -3.10 -9.49
CA VAL A 84 -15.72 -2.24 -8.86
C VAL A 84 -14.41 -2.39 -9.61
N LEU A 85 -13.91 -1.30 -10.18
CA LEU A 85 -12.61 -1.24 -10.81
C LEU A 85 -11.58 -0.80 -9.76
N VAL A 86 -10.47 -1.53 -9.66
CA VAL A 86 -9.43 -1.28 -8.68
C VAL A 86 -8.06 -1.19 -9.38
N PRO A 87 -7.29 -0.11 -9.19
CA PRO A 87 -5.94 -0.02 -9.75
C PRO A 87 -5.02 -1.07 -9.14
N VAL A 88 -4.25 -1.75 -9.98
CA VAL A 88 -3.38 -2.86 -9.59
C VAL A 88 -1.92 -2.52 -9.87
N GLY A 89 -1.23 -2.09 -8.81
CA GLY A 89 0.23 -2.17 -8.73
C GLY A 89 0.66 -3.54 -8.19
N GLY A 90 1.20 -3.57 -6.96
CA GLY A 90 1.56 -4.81 -6.28
C GLY A 90 0.39 -5.65 -5.72
N GLY A 91 -0.86 -5.27 -6.01
CA GLY A 91 -2.04 -6.10 -5.69
C GLY A 91 -2.65 -5.95 -4.28
N GLY A 92 -1.98 -5.27 -3.34
CA GLY A 92 -2.49 -5.13 -1.97
C GLY A 92 -3.88 -4.48 -1.86
N LEU A 93 -4.14 -3.44 -2.68
CA LEU A 93 -5.43 -2.74 -2.70
C LEU A 93 -6.57 -3.64 -3.21
N ILE A 94 -6.41 -4.29 -4.36
CA ILE A 94 -7.43 -5.18 -4.92
C ILE A 94 -7.67 -6.41 -4.04
N ALA A 95 -6.62 -6.93 -3.39
CA ALA A 95 -6.74 -8.03 -2.45
C ALA A 95 -7.58 -7.62 -1.22
N GLY A 96 -7.24 -6.49 -0.59
CA GLY A 96 -7.97 -5.98 0.59
C GLY A 96 -9.41 -5.61 0.25
N THR A 97 -9.60 -4.67 -0.68
CA THR A 97 -10.93 -4.18 -1.08
C THR A 97 -11.82 -5.31 -1.59
N GLY A 98 -11.26 -6.20 -2.41
CA GLY A 98 -12.00 -7.31 -2.99
C GLY A 98 -12.43 -8.34 -1.94
N ARG A 99 -11.58 -8.61 -0.94
CA ARG A 99 -11.94 -9.49 0.18
C ARG A 99 -13.09 -8.90 0.98
N ALA A 100 -12.98 -7.65 1.40
CA ALA A 100 -14.00 -6.97 2.19
C ALA A 100 -15.36 -6.93 1.48
N LEU A 101 -15.40 -6.59 0.19
CA LEU A 101 -16.65 -6.56 -0.59
C LEU A 101 -17.30 -7.94 -0.71
N ARG A 102 -16.50 -9.00 -0.91
CA ARG A 102 -17.02 -10.38 -1.01
C ARG A 102 -17.57 -10.92 0.30
N GLU A 103 -17.04 -10.47 1.43
CA GLU A 103 -17.52 -10.89 2.75
C GLU A 103 -18.72 -10.06 3.23
N THR A 104 -18.88 -8.83 2.73
CA THR A 104 -19.90 -7.89 3.24
C THR A 104 -21.17 -7.88 2.39
N LEU A 105 -21.09 -8.13 1.08
CA LEU A 105 -22.22 -8.03 0.16
C LEU A 105 -22.62 -9.39 -0.40
N ASP A 106 -23.94 -9.60 -0.50
CA ASP A 106 -24.55 -10.76 -1.13
C ASP A 106 -25.67 -10.31 -2.10
N PRO A 107 -25.54 -10.56 -3.42
CA PRO A 107 -24.40 -11.17 -4.09
C PRO A 107 -23.18 -10.22 -4.12
N PRO A 108 -21.94 -10.77 -4.18
CA PRO A 108 -20.75 -9.93 -4.25
C PRO A 108 -20.61 -9.26 -5.63
N PRO A 109 -20.06 -8.04 -5.71
CA PRO A 109 -19.80 -7.39 -6.99
C PRO A 109 -18.70 -8.10 -7.80
N ARG A 110 -18.67 -7.84 -9.10
CA ARG A 110 -17.51 -8.16 -9.94
C ARG A 110 -16.39 -7.19 -9.61
N ILE A 111 -15.23 -7.71 -9.26
CA ILE A 111 -14.03 -6.92 -8.95
C ILE A 111 -13.06 -7.06 -10.13
N LEU A 112 -12.69 -5.93 -10.73
CA LEU A 112 -11.87 -5.86 -11.94
C LEU A 112 -10.59 -5.07 -11.64
N GLY A 113 -9.44 -5.69 -11.88
CA GLY A 113 -8.14 -5.01 -11.81
C GLY A 113 -7.84 -4.21 -13.07
N VAL A 114 -7.26 -3.02 -12.91
CA VAL A 114 -6.78 -2.13 -14.00
C VAL A 114 -5.35 -1.68 -13.80
#